data_AF-A0A6A7SF70-F1
#
_entry.id   AF-A0A6A7SF70-F1
#
_cell.length_a   1.000
_cell.length_b   1.000
_cell.length_c   1.000
_cell.angle_alpha   90.00
_cell.angle_beta   90.00
_cell.angle_gamma   90.00
#
_symmetry.space_group_name_H-M   'P 1'
#
loop_
_entity.id
_entity.type
_entity.pdbx_description
1 polymer ?
#
loop_
_entity_poly.entity_id
_entity_poly.type
_entity_poly.pdbx_seq_one_letter_code
_entity_poly.pdbx_strand_id
1 'polypeptide(L)' 'MDINSAFNSGLRGFQNANQTAARSAETIARRSGGLAEDRTVETALVEAVTAENQAAAATQVVRAADETSGSLIDTRA' A
#
# COMPACT_ATOMS: atom_id res chain seq x y z
N MET A 1 -27.98 19.14 -13.12
CA MET A 1 -27.30 18.31 -12.11
C MET A 1 -26.66 19.25 -11.11
N ASP A 2 -27.25 19.38 -9.93
CA ASP A 2 -26.96 20.44 -8.97
C ASP A 2 -25.71 20.16 -8.14
N ILE A 3 -24.82 21.15 -8.05
CA ILE A 3 -23.59 21.17 -7.23
C ILE A 3 -23.87 20.78 -5.77
N ASN A 4 -25.07 21.10 -5.26
CA ASN A 4 -25.53 20.72 -3.92
C ASN A 4 -25.66 19.20 -3.71
N SER A 5 -25.94 18.44 -4.77
CA SER A 5 -26.03 16.97 -4.67
C SER A 5 -24.65 16.32 -4.59
N ALA A 6 -23.67 16.86 -5.31
CA ALA A 6 -22.27 16.45 -5.27
C ALA A 6 -21.60 16.80 -3.93
N PHE A 7 -21.93 17.96 -3.34
CA PHE A 7 -21.43 18.33 -2.02
C PHE A 7 -21.98 17.40 -0.91
N ASN A 8 -23.29 17.11 -0.94
CA ASN A 8 -23.91 16.21 0.02
C ASN A 8 -23.45 14.76 -0.13
N SER A 9 -23.20 14.28 -1.36
CA SER A 9 -22.62 12.97 -1.59
C SER A 9 -21.14 12.92 -1.17
N GLY A 10 -20.39 14.01 -1.39
CA GLY A 10 -19.02 14.15 -0.91
C GLY A 10 -18.92 14.10 0.61
N LEU A 11 -19.79 14.81 1.33
CA LEU A 11 -19.80 14.81 2.80
C LEU A 11 -20.16 13.43 3.36
N ARG A 12 -21.17 12.75 2.79
CA ARG A 12 -21.52 11.36 3.16
C ARG A 12 -20.41 10.37 2.81
N GLY A 13 -19.75 10.56 1.67
CA GLY A 13 -18.61 9.76 1.25
C GLY A 13 -17.44 9.90 2.23
N PHE A 14 -17.14 11.13 2.64
CA PHE A 14 -16.10 11.42 3.63
C PHE A 14 -16.41 10.80 5.00
N GLN A 15 -17.66 10.88 5.46
CA GLN A 15 -18.07 10.25 6.73
C GLN A 15 -17.91 8.72 6.69
N ASN A 16 -18.30 8.06 5.60
CA ASN A 16 -18.10 6.63 5.40
C ASN A 16 -16.62 6.25 5.27
N ALA A 17 -15.84 7.07 4.56
CA ALA A 17 -14.40 6.88 4.43
C ALA A 17 -13.70 7.03 5.79
N ASN A 18 -14.12 7.99 6.63
CA ASN A 18 -13.54 8.21 7.95
C ASN A 18 -13.82 7.04 8.91
N GLN A 19 -15.04 6.49 8.90
CA GLN A 19 -15.35 5.28 9.67
C GLN A 19 -14.55 4.06 9.20
N THR A 20 -14.39 3.92 7.88
CA THR A 20 -13.61 2.83 7.29
C THR A 20 -12.12 2.97 7.64
N ALA A 21 -11.57 4.18 7.54
CA ALA A 21 -10.19 4.49 7.91
C ALA A 21 -9.92 4.22 9.39
N ALA A 22 -10.84 4.61 10.29
CA ALA A 22 -10.72 4.34 11.73
C ALA A 22 -10.66 2.83 12.03
N ARG A 23 -11.52 2.02 11.39
CA ARG A 23 -11.53 0.55 11.54
C ARG A 23 -10.27 -0.11 10.97
N SER A 24 -9.78 0.40 9.85
CA SER A 24 -8.52 -0.06 9.25
C SER A 24 -7.33 0.28 10.14
N ALA A 25 -7.28 1.50 10.69
CA ALA A 25 -6.25 1.91 11.64
C ALA A 25 -6.27 1.04 12.90
N GLU A 26 -7.45 0.68 13.42
CA GLU A 26 -7.57 -0.27 14.53
C GLU A 26 -7.06 -1.67 14.15
N THR A 27 -7.37 -2.15 12.95
CA THR A 27 -6.89 -3.46 12.47
C THR A 27 -5.38 -3.47 12.29
N ILE A 28 -4.80 -2.39 11.75
CA ILE A 28 -3.36 -2.22 11.60
C ILE A 28 -2.71 -2.10 12.97
N ALA A 29 -3.26 -1.33 13.90
CA ALA A 29 -2.76 -1.20 15.26
C ALA A 29 -2.85 -2.52 16.04
N ARG A 30 -3.87 -3.34 15.83
CA ARG A 30 -3.96 -4.70 16.41
C ARG A 30 -2.95 -5.66 15.77
N ARG A 31 -2.72 -5.58 14.46
CA ARG A 31 -1.68 -6.36 13.76
C ARG A 31 -0.27 -5.90 14.09
N SER A 32 -0.09 -4.60 14.33
CA SER A 32 1.21 -3.98 14.63
C SER A 32 1.55 -4.03 16.12
N GLY A 33 0.55 -3.91 17.00
CA GLY A 33 0.66 -4.10 18.44
C GLY A 33 0.63 -5.58 18.85
N GLY A 34 0.22 -6.45 17.93
CA GLY A 34 0.41 -7.89 17.96
C GLY A 34 1.68 -8.32 17.26
N LEU A 35 2.82 -7.64 17.50
CA LEU A 35 4.10 -8.33 17.54
C LEU A 35 4.00 -9.32 18.71
N ALA A 36 3.29 -10.42 18.46
CA ALA A 36 3.09 -11.49 19.41
C ALA A 36 4.46 -11.86 19.95
N GLU A 37 4.58 -11.88 21.28
CA GLU A 37 5.77 -12.28 22.05
C GLU A 37 6.19 -13.75 21.82
N ASP A 38 5.73 -14.37 20.74
CA ASP A 38 5.94 -15.76 20.36
C ASP A 38 6.28 -15.88 18.86
N ARG A 39 7.02 -14.91 18.31
CA ARG A 39 7.81 -15.15 17.10
C ARG A 39 9.23 -15.41 17.55
N THR A 40 9.59 -16.69 17.59
CA THR A 40 10.99 -17.13 17.68
C THR A 40 11.81 -16.28 16.70
N VAL A 41 12.94 -15.73 17.16
CA VAL A 41 13.75 -14.73 16.44
C VAL A 41 14.05 -15.17 15.00
N GLU A 42 14.15 -16.47 14.78
CA GLU A 42 14.30 -17.14 13.50
C GLU A 42 13.15 -16.85 12.53
N THR A 43 11.89 -16.94 12.97
CA THR A 43 10.71 -16.64 12.14
C THR A 43 10.66 -15.16 11.79
N ALA A 44 10.94 -14.28 12.75
CA ALA A 44 10.98 -12.84 12.51
C ALA A 44 12.11 -12.45 11.53
N LEU A 45 13.27 -13.12 11.63
CA LEU A 45 14.40 -12.91 10.72
C LEU A 45 14.08 -13.41 9.29
N VAL A 46 13.48 -14.58 9.15
CA VAL A 46 13.08 -15.13 7.84
C VAL A 46 12.05 -14.22 7.16
N GLU A 47 11.06 -13.71 7.91
CA GLU A 47 10.10 -12.76 7.37
C GLU A 47 10.76 -11.44 6.95
N ALA A 48 11.68 -10.90 7.77
CA ALA A 48 12.42 -9.68 7.44
C ALA A 48 13.26 -9.85 6.17
N VAL A 49 14.00 -10.95 6.04
CA VAL A 49 14.79 -11.28 4.84
C VAL A 49 13.90 -11.50 3.62
N THR A 50 12.72 -12.11 3.80
CA THR A 50 11.76 -12.30 2.71
C THR A 50 11.19 -10.96 2.24
N ALA A 51 10.86 -10.07 3.17
CA ALA A 51 10.39 -8.72 2.86
C ALA A 51 11.46 -7.90 2.14
N GLU A 52 12.73 -7.99 2.55
CA GLU A 52 13.85 -7.33 1.89
C GLU A 52 14.05 -7.83 0.46
N ASN A 53 14.04 -9.16 0.25
CA ASN A 53 14.15 -9.75 -1.09
C ASN A 53 12.97 -9.38 -1.99
N GLN A 54 11.76 -9.32 -1.45
CA GLN A 54 10.58 -8.88 -2.18
C GLN A 54 10.67 -7.40 -2.57
N ALA A 55 11.14 -6.54 -1.67
CA ALA A 55 11.36 -5.12 -1.96
C ALA A 55 12.45 -4.92 -3.03
N ALA A 56 13.55 -5.69 -2.97
CA ALA A 56 14.60 -5.68 -3.98
C ALA A 56 14.07 -6.12 -5.36
N ALA A 57 13.28 -7.20 -5.41
CA ALA A 57 12.65 -7.68 -6.65
C ALA A 57 11.65 -6.67 -7.22
N ALA A 58 10.81 -6.06 -6.37
CA ALA A 58 9.88 -5.01 -6.80
C ALA A 58 10.61 -3.81 -7.41
N THR A 59 11.74 -3.40 -6.80
CA THR A 59 12.58 -2.32 -7.33
C THR A 59 13.17 -2.67 -8.70
N GLN A 60 13.56 -3.92 -8.91
CA GLN A 60 14.06 -4.39 -10.21
C GLN A 60 12.96 -4.39 -11.29
N VAL A 61 11.73 -4.80 -10.95
CA VAL A 61 10.58 -4.74 -11.87
C VAL A 61 10.26 -3.30 -12.25
N VAL A 62 10.25 -2.38 -11.28
CA VAL A 62 10.02 -0.95 -11.55
C VAL A 62 11.12 -0.40 -12.46
N ARG A 63 12.39 -0.70 -12.18
CA ARG A 63 13.51 -0.29 -13.04
C ARG A 63 13.39 -0.85 -14.46
N ALA A 64 13.09 -2.13 -14.60
CA ALA A 64 12.91 -2.75 -15.91
C ALA A 64 11.69 -2.15 -16.66
N ALA A 65 10.62 -1.81 -15.94
CA ALA A 65 9.47 -1.10 -16.50
C ALA A 65 9.84 0.33 -16.96
N ASP A 66 10.69 1.04 -16.22
CA ASP A 66 11.19 2.37 -16.60
C ASP A 66 12.11 2.29 -17.83
N GLU A 67 13.02 1.32 -17.88
CA GLU A 67 13.93 1.12 -19.02
C GLU A 67 13.17 0.71 -20.30
N THR A 68 12.20 -0.20 -20.18
CA THR A 68 11.34 -0.59 -21.31
C THR A 68 10.46 0.58 -21.76
N SER A 69 9.89 1.36 -20.84
CA SER A 69 9.15 2.57 -21.19
C SER A 69 10.05 3.62 -21.85
N GLY A 70 11.27 3.81 -21.36
CA GLY A 70 12.27 4.70 -21.94
C GLY A 70 12.61 4.31 -23.38
N SER A 71 12.90 3.04 -23.65
CA SER A 71 13.17 2.54 -25.01
C SER A 71 11.97 2.64 -25.96
N LEU A 72 10.74 2.46 -25.46
CA LEU A 72 9.51 2.65 -26.25
C LEU A 72 9.24 4.12 -26.59
N ILE A 73 9.66 5.06 -25.75
CA ILE A 73 9.60 6.50 -26.04
C ILE A 73 10.69 6.87 -27.05
N ASP A 74 11.91 6.37 -26.88
CA ASP A 74 13.06 6.67 -27.75
C ASP A 74 12.87 6.14 -29.19
N THR A 75 12.11 5.05 -29.35
CA THR A 75 11.73 4.51 -30.68
C THR A 75 10.56 5.24 -31.33
N ARG A 76 9.81 6.09 -30.59
CA ARG A 76 8.68 6.87 -31.10
C ARG A 76 9.02 8.34 -31.38
N ALA A 77 10.18 8.82 -30.92
CA ALA A 77 10.71 10.15 -31.21
C ALA A 77 11.45 10.17 -32.56
#